data_AF-A0A369KNM9-F1
#
_entry.id   AF-A0A369KNM9-F1
#
_cell.length_a   1.000
_cell.length_b   1.000
_cell.length_c   1.000
_cell.angle_alpha   90.00
_cell.angle_beta   90.00
_cell.angle_gamma   90.00
#
_symmetry.space_group_name_H-M   'P 1'
#
loop_
_entity.id
_entity.type
_entity.pdbx_description
1 polymer ?
#
loop_
_entity_poly.entity_id
_entity_poly.type
_entity_poly.pdbx_seq_one_letter_code
_entity_poly.pdbx_strand_id
1 'polypeptide(L)'
;MGIDFNLYILFLLIIPTLIIILYFFKSFKRSFYKNRTKIRFILFSNRMNSLRNFEKLSEIVMKDILEALKTENNSHEQARALLPLLLDVRKTGEKLLAQQHFYHTILFPIGESRLKPRIERLIQIEKLLKSLPRQGDLNHG
;
A
#
# COMPACT_ATOMS: atom_id res chain seq x y z
N MET A 1 62.14 -33.77 -12.23
CA MET A 1 61.59 -32.92 -13.31
C MET A 1 60.12 -33.19 -13.68
N GLY A 2 59.41 -34.17 -13.07
CA GLY A 2 58.00 -34.44 -13.42
C GLY A 2 56.95 -33.75 -12.54
N ILE A 3 57.30 -33.38 -11.30
CA ILE A 3 56.35 -32.84 -10.31
C ILE A 3 56.16 -31.33 -10.53
N ASP A 4 57.24 -30.59 -10.80
CA ASP A 4 57.21 -29.14 -11.02
C ASP A 4 56.42 -28.76 -12.29
N PHE A 5 56.50 -29.59 -13.33
CA PHE A 5 55.79 -29.36 -14.59
C PHE A 5 54.27 -29.58 -14.45
N ASN A 6 53.86 -30.61 -13.70
CA ASN A 6 52.44 -30.84 -13.38
C ASN A 6 51.87 -29.74 -12.47
N LEU A 7 52.66 -29.25 -11.51
CA LEU A 7 52.26 -28.13 -10.67
C LEU A 7 52.04 -26.86 -11.51
N TYR A 8 52.92 -26.61 -12.48
CA TYR A 8 52.83 -25.47 -13.40
C TYR A 8 51.57 -25.52 -14.28
N ILE A 9 51.26 -26.69 -14.86
CA ILE A 9 50.03 -26.92 -15.65
C ILE A 9 48.78 -26.71 -14.79
N LEU A 10 48.81 -27.18 -13.54
CA LEU A 10 47.70 -27.01 -12.59
C LEU A 10 47.45 -25.52 -12.31
N PHE A 11 48.50 -24.73 -12.04
CA PHE A 11 48.38 -23.29 -11.85
C PHE A 11 47.87 -22.56 -13.11
N LEU A 12 48.34 -22.98 -14.29
CA LEU A 12 47.96 -22.40 -15.57
C LEU A 12 46.47 -22.59 -15.90
N LEU A 13 45.81 -23.62 -15.33
CA LEU A 13 44.38 -23.87 -15.49
C LEU A 13 43.53 -23.28 -14.34
N ILE A 14 44.02 -23.28 -13.11
CA ILE A 14 43.26 -22.82 -11.93
C ILE A 14 43.13 -21.29 -11.90
N ILE A 15 44.19 -20.56 -12.24
CA ILE A 15 44.17 -19.09 -12.21
C ILE A 15 43.11 -18.49 -13.17
N PRO A 16 43.06 -18.87 -14.47
CA PRO A 16 42.06 -18.33 -15.38
C PRO A 16 40.63 -18.75 -15.02
N THR A 17 40.43 -19.98 -14.51
CA THR A 17 39.10 -20.42 -14.07
C THR A 17 38.61 -19.63 -12.86
N LEU A 18 39.47 -19.34 -11.88
CA LEU A 18 39.14 -18.44 -10.76
C LEU A 18 38.78 -17.03 -11.23
N ILE A 19 39.50 -16.48 -12.20
CA ILE A 19 39.22 -15.15 -12.78
C ILE A 19 37.83 -15.13 -13.45
N ILE A 20 37.48 -16.17 -14.22
CA ILE A 20 36.18 -16.30 -14.87
C ILE A 20 35.06 -16.38 -13.82
N ILE A 21 35.25 -17.18 -12.76
CA ILE A 21 34.28 -17.30 -11.65
C ILE A 21 34.08 -15.94 -10.97
N LEU A 22 35.15 -15.22 -10.64
CA LEU A 22 35.07 -13.89 -10.02
C LEU A 22 34.36 -12.88 -10.93
N TYR A 23 34.64 -12.92 -12.25
CA TYR A 23 33.97 -12.07 -13.22
C TYR A 23 32.46 -12.38 -13.32
N PHE A 24 32.11 -13.66 -13.34
CA PHE A 24 30.71 -14.12 -13.32
C PHE A 24 29.98 -13.63 -12.06
N PHE A 25 30.57 -13.80 -10.86
CA PHE A 25 29.99 -13.31 -9.62
C PHE A 25 29.81 -11.78 -9.62
N LYS A 26 30.78 -11.02 -10.16
CA LYS A 26 30.68 -9.55 -10.26
C LYS A 26 29.54 -9.13 -11.20
N SER A 27 29.40 -9.80 -12.34
CA SER A 27 28.31 -9.57 -13.31
C SER A 27 26.94 -9.92 -12.72
N PHE A 28 26.84 -11.09 -12.08
CA PHE A 28 25.63 -11.55 -11.39
C PHE A 28 25.20 -10.60 -10.28
N LYS A 29 26.14 -10.13 -9.45
CA LYS A 29 25.88 -9.12 -8.41
C LYS A 29 25.29 -7.85 -9.03
N ARG A 30 25.87 -7.29 -10.08
CA ARG A 30 25.32 -6.08 -10.75
C ARG A 30 23.90 -6.30 -11.26
N SER A 31 23.61 -7.43 -11.90
CA SER A 31 22.28 -7.77 -12.41
C SER A 31 21.24 -7.91 -11.28
N PHE A 32 21.59 -8.62 -10.21
CA PHE A 32 20.73 -8.83 -9.05
C PHE A 32 20.37 -7.52 -8.34
N TYR A 33 21.35 -6.63 -8.14
CA TYR A 33 21.12 -5.32 -7.53
C TYR A 33 20.20 -4.43 -8.39
N LYS A 34 20.35 -4.45 -9.73
CA LYS A 34 19.49 -3.69 -10.66
C LYS A 34 18.04 -4.19 -10.64
N ASN A 35 17.83 -5.50 -10.55
CA ASN A 35 16.48 -6.06 -10.42
C ASN A 35 15.86 -5.75 -9.05
N ARG A 36 16.64 -5.78 -7.97
CA ARG A 36 16.17 -5.45 -6.62
C ARG A 36 15.72 -4.00 -6.46
N THR A 37 16.37 -3.05 -7.12
CA THR A 37 15.93 -1.63 -7.11
C THR A 37 14.66 -1.43 -7.92
N LYS A 38 14.54 -2.07 -9.09
CA LYS A 38 13.32 -2.04 -9.90
C LYS A 38 12.10 -2.61 -9.17
N ILE A 39 12.25 -3.75 -8.48
CA ILE A 39 11.18 -4.35 -7.68
C ILE A 39 10.75 -3.42 -6.55
N ARG A 40 11.71 -2.81 -5.84
CA ARG A 40 11.40 -1.81 -4.79
C ARG A 40 10.65 -0.61 -5.33
N PHE A 41 11.03 -0.11 -6.51
CA PHE A 41 10.33 1.00 -7.15
C PHE A 41 8.88 0.63 -7.53
N ILE A 42 8.65 -0.57 -8.07
CA ILE A 42 7.30 -1.05 -8.41
C ILE A 42 6.42 -1.19 -7.16
N LEU A 43 6.97 -1.78 -6.09
CA LEU A 43 6.27 -1.90 -4.81
C LEU A 43 5.90 -0.51 -4.26
N PHE A 44 6.82 0.45 -4.37
CA PHE A 44 6.59 1.84 -3.98
C PHE A 44 5.50 2.52 -4.82
N SER A 45 5.56 2.43 -6.16
CA SER A 45 4.55 3.03 -7.04
C SER A 45 3.17 2.45 -6.79
N ASN A 46 3.09 1.13 -6.57
CA ASN A 46 1.84 0.46 -6.27
C ASN A 46 1.25 0.96 -4.95
N ARG A 47 2.08 1.10 -3.90
CA ARG A 47 1.65 1.66 -2.61
C ARG A 47 1.12 3.08 -2.74
N MET A 48 1.85 3.95 -3.43
CA MET A 48 1.45 5.34 -3.64
C MET A 48 0.14 5.45 -4.43
N ASN A 49 -0.05 4.60 -5.44
CA ASN A 49 -1.29 4.53 -6.19
C ASN A 49 -2.46 4.06 -5.31
N SER A 50 -2.26 3.04 -4.48
CA SER A 50 -3.29 2.58 -3.54
C SER A 50 -3.69 3.65 -2.54
N LEU A 51 -2.72 4.40 -1.98
CA LEU A 51 -2.98 5.52 -1.07
C LEU A 51 -3.79 6.62 -1.77
N ARG A 52 -3.38 7.04 -2.96
CA ARG A 52 -4.10 8.06 -3.75
C ARG A 52 -5.51 7.62 -4.10
N ASN A 53 -5.70 6.37 -4.48
CA ASN A 53 -7.02 5.83 -4.80
C ASN A 53 -7.92 5.81 -3.55
N PHE A 54 -7.38 5.40 -2.40
CA PHE A 54 -8.10 5.48 -1.13
C PHE A 54 -8.48 6.92 -0.79
N GLU A 55 -7.57 7.88 -0.92
CA GLU A 55 -7.84 9.30 -0.67
C GLU A 55 -8.97 9.83 -1.58
N LYS A 56 -8.94 9.50 -2.87
CA LYS A 56 -10.00 9.91 -3.81
C LYS A 56 -11.34 9.29 -3.44
N LEU A 57 -11.39 7.96 -3.26
CA LEU A 57 -12.64 7.25 -2.98
C LEU A 57 -13.26 7.69 -1.65
N SER A 58 -12.45 7.82 -0.61
CA SER A 58 -12.96 8.31 0.68
C SER A 58 -13.46 9.75 0.58
N GLU A 59 -12.86 10.60 -0.26
CA GLU A 59 -13.38 11.96 -0.46
C GLU A 59 -14.72 11.98 -1.19
N ILE A 60 -14.86 11.17 -2.24
CA ILE A 60 -16.12 11.03 -3.00
C ILE A 60 -17.22 10.54 -2.05
N VAL A 61 -16.97 9.44 -1.33
CA VAL A 61 -17.98 8.88 -0.41
C VAL A 61 -18.37 9.88 0.69
N MET A 62 -17.41 10.63 1.24
CA MET A 62 -17.73 11.67 2.22
C MET A 62 -18.59 12.79 1.62
N LYS A 63 -18.32 13.20 0.38
CA LYS A 63 -19.12 14.20 -0.34
C LYS A 63 -20.53 13.69 -0.62
N ASP A 64 -20.66 12.46 -1.13
CA ASP A 64 -21.95 11.84 -1.42
C ASP A 64 -22.81 11.72 -0.15
N ILE A 65 -22.20 11.35 0.99
CA ILE A 65 -22.90 11.29 2.28
C ILE A 65 -23.36 12.69 2.72
N LEU A 66 -22.52 13.71 2.59
CA LEU A 66 -22.89 15.08 2.93
C LEU A 66 -24.00 15.62 2.02
N GLU A 67 -23.98 15.26 0.74
CA GLU A 67 -25.01 15.65 -0.23
C GLU A 67 -26.34 14.96 0.06
N ALA A 68 -26.31 13.66 0.36
CA ALA A 68 -27.48 12.91 0.80
C ALA A 68 -28.11 13.54 2.06
N LEU A 69 -27.30 13.95 3.04
CA LEU A 69 -27.78 14.60 4.26
C LEU A 69 -28.37 16.01 4.04
N LYS A 70 -28.00 16.71 2.96
CA LYS A 70 -28.53 18.04 2.62
C LYS A 70 -29.86 18.00 1.89
N THR A 71 -30.26 16.85 1.35
CA THR A 71 -31.47 16.73 0.53
C THR A 71 -32.70 16.65 1.44
N GLU A 72 -33.62 17.61 1.38
CA GLU A 72 -34.70 17.75 2.38
C GLU A 72 -35.62 16.51 2.53
N ASN A 73 -35.78 15.70 1.48
CA ASN A 73 -36.59 14.48 1.49
C ASN A 73 -35.72 13.21 1.62
N ASN A 74 -36.04 12.34 2.60
CA ASN A 74 -35.37 11.05 2.83
C ASN A 74 -33.84 11.12 3.03
N SER A 75 -33.33 12.29 3.47
CA SER A 75 -31.89 12.56 3.66
C SER A 75 -31.16 11.48 4.45
N HIS A 76 -31.79 11.01 5.53
CA HIS A 76 -31.24 10.01 6.45
C HIS A 76 -31.24 8.60 5.87
N GLU A 77 -32.24 8.24 5.06
CA GLU A 77 -32.32 6.94 4.39
C GLU A 77 -31.28 6.86 3.26
N GLN A 78 -31.15 7.92 2.46
CA GLN A 78 -30.16 8.02 1.40
C GLN A 78 -28.73 7.98 1.96
N ALA A 79 -28.46 8.71 3.04
CA ALA A 79 -27.16 8.68 3.70
C ALA A 79 -26.85 7.30 4.29
N ARG A 80 -27.87 6.58 4.81
CA ARG A 80 -27.72 5.19 5.27
C ARG A 80 -27.50 4.20 4.14
N ALA A 81 -28.08 4.41 2.97
CA ALA A 81 -27.84 3.57 1.81
C ALA A 81 -26.37 3.57 1.37
N LEU A 82 -25.62 4.63 1.68
CA LEU A 82 -24.17 4.73 1.42
C LEU A 82 -23.30 4.04 2.48
N LEU A 83 -23.88 3.52 3.56
CA LEU A 83 -23.14 2.84 4.64
C LEU A 83 -22.30 1.64 4.17
N PRO A 84 -22.78 0.75 3.28
CA PRO A 84 -21.96 -0.35 2.76
C PRO A 84 -20.70 0.14 2.03
N LEU A 85 -20.86 1.19 1.21
CA LEU A 85 -19.77 1.80 0.46
C LEU A 85 -18.73 2.44 1.40
N LEU A 86 -19.20 3.14 2.44
CA LEU A 86 -18.33 3.69 3.49
C LEU A 86 -17.54 2.58 4.21
N LEU A 87 -18.17 1.46 4.54
CA LEU A 87 -17.53 0.33 5.20
C LEU A 87 -16.45 -0.31 4.32
N ASP A 88 -16.69 -0.45 3.02
CA ASP A 88 -15.71 -1.02 2.10
C ASP A 88 -14.50 -0.10 1.91
N VAL A 89 -14.73 1.21 1.81
CA VAL A 89 -13.66 2.21 1.79
C VAL A 89 -12.87 2.20 3.11
N ARG A 90 -13.56 2.12 4.26
CA ARG A 90 -12.89 2.00 5.57
C ARG A 90 -12.01 0.76 5.64
N LYS A 91 -12.53 -0.42 5.30
CA LYS A 91 -11.77 -1.68 5.29
C LYS A 91 -10.54 -1.58 4.40
N THR A 92 -10.65 -0.91 3.27
CA THR A 92 -9.51 -0.64 2.38
C THR A 92 -8.46 0.21 3.08
N GLY A 93 -8.88 1.30 3.74
CA GLY A 93 -7.99 2.14 4.56
C GLY A 93 -7.31 1.36 5.68
N GLU A 94 -8.04 0.51 6.41
CA GLU A 94 -7.49 -0.33 7.49
C GLU A 94 -6.45 -1.32 6.99
N LYS A 95 -6.68 -1.95 5.83
CA LYS A 95 -5.67 -2.80 5.18
C LYS A 95 -4.42 -2.00 4.82
N LEU A 96 -4.59 -0.78 4.30
CA LEU A 96 -3.46 0.09 3.98
C LEU A 96 -2.69 0.47 5.25
N LEU A 97 -3.38 0.72 6.36
CA LEU A 97 -2.76 1.06 7.64
C LEU A 97 -2.02 -0.14 8.23
N ALA A 98 -2.59 -1.34 8.16
CA ALA A 98 -1.96 -2.58 8.63
C ALA A 98 -0.69 -2.93 7.84
N GLN A 99 -0.62 -2.55 6.57
CA GLN A 99 0.56 -2.72 5.71
C GLN A 99 1.64 -1.65 5.94
N GLN A 100 1.35 -0.61 6.73
CA GLN A 100 2.30 0.46 7.02
C GLN A 100 3.36 -0.05 8.01
N HIS A 101 4.48 -0.58 7.51
CA HIS A 101 5.65 -0.82 8.36
C HIS A 101 6.25 0.50 8.86
N PHE A 102 6.93 0.45 10.01
CA PHE A 102 7.65 1.58 10.62
C PHE A 102 8.53 2.36 9.63
N TYR A 103 9.22 1.65 8.74
CA TYR A 103 10.07 2.28 7.71
C TYR A 103 9.27 3.01 6.63
N HIS A 104 8.00 2.67 6.38
CA HIS A 104 7.18 3.40 5.41
C HIS A 104 6.84 4.81 5.90
N THR A 105 6.57 5.00 7.19
CA THR A 105 6.28 6.31 7.77
C THR A 105 7.49 7.25 7.74
N ILE A 106 8.70 6.69 7.94
CA ILE A 106 9.95 7.47 7.93
C ILE A 106 10.44 7.74 6.51
N LEU A 107 10.40 6.74 5.63
CA LEU A 107 10.86 6.89 4.25
C LEU A 107 9.85 7.66 3.38
N PHE A 108 8.56 7.67 3.76
CA PHE A 108 7.47 8.21 2.93
C PHE A 108 6.42 8.96 3.79
N PRO A 109 6.76 10.13 4.36
CA PRO A 109 5.84 10.88 5.22
C PRO A 109 4.62 11.45 4.47
N ILE A 110 4.73 11.64 3.15
CA ILE A 110 3.70 12.22 2.29
C ILE A 110 2.64 11.15 1.98
N GLY A 111 1.41 11.37 2.45
CA GLY A 111 0.26 10.47 2.24
C GLY A 111 0.04 9.48 3.40
N GLU A 112 1.10 8.81 3.87
CA GLU A 112 1.01 7.88 5.01
C GLU A 112 0.56 8.58 6.30
N SER A 113 1.03 9.81 6.53
CA SER A 113 0.61 10.63 7.70
C SER A 113 -0.88 11.00 7.69
N ARG A 114 -1.51 11.03 6.50
CA ARG A 114 -2.93 11.41 6.31
C ARG A 114 -3.87 10.20 6.38
N LEU A 115 -3.33 9.00 6.28
CA LEU A 115 -4.11 7.76 6.25
C LEU A 115 -4.88 7.55 7.55
N LYS A 116 -4.19 7.56 8.69
CA LYS A 116 -4.79 7.38 10.02
C LYS A 116 -5.93 8.36 10.33
N PRO A 117 -5.74 9.70 10.26
CA PRO A 117 -6.82 10.65 10.58
C PRO A 117 -7.99 10.57 9.59
N ARG A 118 -7.77 10.09 8.36
CA ARG A 118 -8.84 9.89 7.39
C ARG A 118 -9.67 8.64 7.72
N ILE A 119 -9.03 7.54 8.13
CA ILE A 119 -9.75 6.34 8.62
C ILE A 119 -10.56 6.67 9.88
N GLU A 120 -10.00 7.42 10.82
CA GLU A 120 -10.72 7.86 12.03
C GLU A 120 -11.98 8.67 11.69
N ARG A 121 -11.90 9.57 10.70
CA ARG A 121 -13.07 10.29 10.19
C ARG A 121 -14.12 9.36 9.58
N LEU A 122 -13.71 8.37 8.78
CA LEU A 122 -14.65 7.38 8.22
C LEU A 122 -15.36 6.57 9.32
N ILE A 123 -14.65 6.22 10.40
CA ILE A 123 -15.23 5.55 11.58
C ILE A 123 -16.25 6.46 12.28
N GLN A 124 -15.95 7.75 12.43
CA GLN A 124 -16.89 8.70 13.03
C GLN A 124 -18.14 8.85 12.17
N ILE A 125 -18.00 8.98 10.85
CA ILE A 125 -19.14 9.05 9.92
C ILE A 125 -19.96 7.75 9.99
N GLU A 126 -19.32 6.59 10.06
CA GLU A 126 -20.02 5.30 10.22
C GLU A 126 -20.89 5.30 11.47
N LYS A 127 -20.35 5.75 12.61
CA LYS A 127 -21.10 5.85 13.87
C LYS A 127 -22.29 6.79 13.73
N LEU A 128 -22.09 7.95 13.10
CA LEU A 128 -23.14 8.94 12.87
C LEU A 128 -24.27 8.39 11.99
N LEU A 129 -23.95 7.74 10.87
CA LEU A 129 -24.94 7.13 9.98
C LEU A 129 -25.74 6.02 10.65
N LYS A 130 -25.10 5.23 11.53
CA LYS A 130 -25.77 4.21 12.32
C LYS A 130 -26.76 4.81 13.32
N SER A 131 -26.42 5.95 13.93
CA SER A 131 -27.27 6.64 14.92
C SER A 131 -28.43 7.46 14.36
N LEU A 132 -28.55 7.63 13.03
CA LEU A 132 -29.66 8.40 12.45
C LEU A 132 -31.03 7.80 12.80
N PRO A 133 -32.10 8.60 12.99
CA PRO A 133 -33.44 8.06 13.23
C PRO A 133 -33.93 7.24 12.03
N ARG A 134 -34.67 6.14 12.26
CA ARG A 134 -35.39 5.46 11.17
C ARG A 134 -36.68 6.20 10.87
N GLN A 135 -37.12 6.15 9.62
CA GLN A 135 -38.36 6.79 9.18
C GLN A 135 -39.63 6.21 9.88
N GLY A 136 -39.49 5.12 10.65
CA GLY A 136 -40.53 4.56 11.52
C GLY A 136 -40.49 5.00 12.99
N ASP A 137 -39.40 5.61 13.48
CA ASP A 137 -39.27 6.00 14.90
C ASP A 137 -39.98 7.33 15.22
N LEU A 138 -40.29 8.14 14.19
CA LEU A 138 -40.93 9.45 14.31
C LEU A 138 -42.47 9.40 14.34
N ASN A 139 -43.09 8.23 14.12
CA ASN A 139 -44.56 8.08 14.10
C ASN A 139 -45.15 7.61 15.45
N HIS A 140 -44.35 7.56 16.52
CA HIS A 140 -44.77 7.15 17.86
C HIS A 140 -44.42 8.16 18.97
N GLY A 141 -44.17 9.43 18.63
CA GLY A 141 -43.94 10.53 19.59
C GLY A 141 -45.16 11.41 19.76
#